data_AF-A0A2H9NV15-F1
#
_entry.id   AF-A0A2H9NV15-F1
#
_cell.length_a   1.000
_cell.length_b   1.000
_cell.length_c   1.000
_cell.angle_alpha   90.00
_cell.angle_beta   90.00
_cell.angle_gamma   90.00
#
_symmetry.space_group_name_H-M   'P 1'
#
loop_
_entity.id
_entity.type
_entity.pdbx_description
1 polymer ?
#
loop_
_entity_poly.entity_id
_entity_poly.type
_entity_poly.pdbx_seq_one_letter_code
_entity_poly.pdbx_strand_id
1 'polypeptide(L)'
;MADSNNPDFEAIKKKYGAQLENQLHGKTIADVEQEAVTFEKPVSREYTEFKKENLPPMLSWFEKVCAFCEKIVPIQPDKKKEQELKESLYIAHMEATPTGVTSASFLIPLIFVVV
;
A
#
# COMPACT_ATOMS: atom_id res chain seq x y z
N MET A 1 9.73 28.08 17.94
CA MET A 1 8.95 27.48 19.04
C MET A 1 7.73 28.36 19.26
N ALA A 2 6.52 27.87 19.02
CA ALA A 2 5.31 28.62 19.34
C ALA A 2 4.98 28.41 20.84
N ASP A 3 4.89 29.51 21.59
CA ASP A 3 4.59 29.49 23.02
C ASP A 3 3.21 28.89 23.30
N SER A 4 3.16 27.84 24.12
CA SER A 4 1.96 27.08 24.47
C SER A 4 0.94 27.85 25.33
N ASN A 5 1.16 29.14 25.54
CA ASN A 5 0.38 30.03 26.42
C ASN A 5 -0.17 31.25 25.68
N ASN A 6 -0.20 31.22 24.35
CA ASN A 6 -0.79 32.28 23.53
C ASN A 6 -2.32 32.07 23.40
N PRO A 7 -3.16 33.02 23.84
CA PRO A 7 -4.62 32.90 23.79
C PRO A 7 -5.16 32.69 22.37
N ASP A 8 -4.44 33.12 21.33
CA ASP A 8 -4.83 32.88 19.93
C ASP A 8 -4.71 31.39 19.55
N PHE A 9 -3.72 30.68 20.10
CA PHE A 9 -3.51 29.26 19.82
C PHE A 9 -4.62 28.40 20.45
N GLU A 10 -5.06 28.73 21.66
CA GLU A 10 -6.20 28.05 22.30
C GLU A 10 -7.51 28.31 21.53
N ALA A 11 -7.72 29.54 21.05
CA ALA A 11 -8.89 29.88 20.24
C ALA A 11 -8.94 29.08 18.92
N ILE A 12 -7.79 28.95 18.24
CA ILE A 12 -7.64 28.13 17.04
C ILE A 12 -7.89 26.65 17.38
N LYS A 13 -7.25 26.11 18.42
CA LYS A 13 -7.41 24.71 18.82
C LYS A 13 -8.88 24.37 19.11
N LYS A 14 -9.60 25.26 19.79
CA LYS A 14 -11.03 25.06 20.09
C LYS A 14 -11.90 25.12 18.83
N LYS A 15 -11.67 26.10 17.96
CA LYS A 15 -12.44 26.29 16.72
C LYS A 15 -12.25 25.10 15.76
N TYR A 16 -11.02 24.70 15.51
CA TYR A 16 -10.71 23.61 14.59
C TYR A 16 -10.90 22.24 15.23
N GLY A 17 -10.71 22.10 16.55
CA GLY A 17 -11.02 20.87 17.28
C GLY A 17 -12.49 20.47 17.19
N ALA A 18 -13.40 21.43 17.40
CA ALA A 18 -14.84 21.18 17.27
C ALA A 18 -15.28 20.87 15.82
N GLN A 19 -14.57 21.41 14.82
CA GLN A 19 -14.82 21.09 13.42
C GLN A 19 -14.38 19.67 13.07
N LEU A 20 -13.21 19.25 13.57
CA LEU A 20 -12.71 17.89 13.38
C LEU A 20 -13.62 16.87 14.05
N GLU A 21 -14.10 17.15 15.27
CA GLU A 21 -15.00 16.25 16.00
C GLU A 21 -16.34 16.04 15.29
N ASN A 22 -16.90 17.10 14.69
CA ASN A 22 -18.11 16.98 13.85
C ASN A 22 -17.85 16.21 12.54
N GLN A 23 -16.68 16.35 11.94
CA GLN A 23 -16.33 15.66 10.70
C GLN A 23 -15.95 14.19 10.92
N LEU A 24 -15.47 13.82 12.12
CA LEU A 24 -15.02 12.46 12.43
C LEU A 24 -16.14 11.51 12.91
N HIS A 25 -17.40 11.93 12.93
CA HIS A 25 -18.55 11.11 13.34
C HIS A 25 -18.33 10.30 14.64
N GLY A 26 -17.56 10.84 15.60
CA GLY A 26 -17.32 10.20 16.89
C GLY A 26 -16.31 9.05 16.91
N LYS A 27 -15.51 8.84 15.85
CA LYS A 27 -14.43 7.83 15.89
C LYS A 27 -13.19 8.41 16.57
N THR A 28 -12.82 7.85 17.72
CA THR A 28 -11.64 8.30 18.49
C THR A 28 -10.39 7.68 17.88
N ILE A 29 -9.22 8.33 17.99
CA ILE A 29 -7.93 7.79 17.49
C ILE A 29 -7.65 6.38 18.06
N ALA A 30 -8.12 6.09 19.28
CA ALA A 30 -8.02 4.77 19.89
C ALA A 30 -8.86 3.66 19.20
N ASP A 31 -9.94 4.03 18.50
CA ASP A 31 -10.75 3.09 17.69
C ASP A 31 -10.09 2.81 16.33
N VAL A 32 -9.19 3.70 15.88
CA VAL A 32 -8.45 3.58 14.61
C VAL A 32 -7.26 2.62 14.75
N GLU A 33 -6.71 2.42 15.95
CA GLU A 33 -5.60 1.49 16.19
C GLU A 33 -6.01 0.00 16.19
N GLN A 34 -7.30 -0.32 16.36
CA GLN A 34 -7.78 -1.72 16.44
C GLN A 34 -8.50 -2.22 15.20
N GLU A 35 -8.91 -1.34 14.29
CA GLU A 35 -9.33 -1.76 12.96
C GLU A 35 -8.08 -1.98 12.13
N ALA A 36 -7.68 -3.25 11.97
CA ALA A 36 -6.74 -3.68 10.95
C ALA A 36 -7.01 -2.86 9.69
N VAL A 37 -6.05 -1.99 9.34
CA VAL A 37 -6.16 -1.01 8.28
C VAL A 37 -6.64 -1.76 7.05
N THR A 38 -7.94 -1.69 6.81
CA THR A 38 -8.53 -2.23 5.61
C THR A 38 -8.20 -1.14 4.63
N PHE A 39 -7.06 -1.31 3.96
CA PHE A 39 -6.59 -0.41 2.92
C PHE A 39 -7.59 -0.49 1.77
N GLU A 40 -8.75 0.14 1.92
CA GLU A 40 -9.65 0.38 0.82
C GLU A 40 -8.91 1.34 -0.10
N LYS A 41 -8.45 0.80 -1.24
CA LYS A 41 -7.93 1.62 -2.33
C LYS A 41 -8.92 2.77 -2.54
N PRO A 42 -8.50 4.05 -2.56
CA PRO A 42 -9.39 5.11 -3.00
C PRO A 42 -9.73 4.86 -4.48
N VAL A 43 -10.89 4.23 -4.74
CA VAL A 43 -11.36 3.83 -6.08
C VAL A 43 -12.13 4.98 -6.74
N SER A 44 -11.56 6.18 -6.72
CA SER A 44 -12.03 7.20 -7.66
C SER A 44 -11.59 6.75 -9.06
N ARG A 45 -12.56 6.61 -9.98
CA ARG A 45 -12.27 6.30 -11.38
C ARG A 45 -11.35 7.36 -11.98
N GLU A 46 -11.60 8.63 -11.66
CA GLU A 46 -10.80 9.76 -12.12
C GLU A 46 -9.36 9.69 -11.57
N TYR A 47 -9.18 9.32 -10.30
CA TYR A 47 -7.86 9.13 -9.71
C TYR A 47 -7.09 7.98 -10.38
N THR A 48 -7.79 6.91 -10.75
CA THR A 48 -7.20 5.75 -11.42
C THR A 48 -6.78 6.09 -12.86
N GLU A 49 -7.62 6.81 -13.60
CA GLU A 49 -7.32 7.31 -14.94
C GLU A 49 -6.18 8.31 -14.92
N PHE A 50 -6.22 9.30 -14.02
CA PHE A 50 -5.14 10.27 -13.81
C PHE A 50 -3.80 9.57 -13.50
N LYS A 51 -3.81 8.59 -12.59
CA LYS A 51 -2.63 7.80 -12.24
C LYS A 51 -2.07 7.07 -13.46
N LYS A 52 -2.92 6.42 -14.26
CA LYS A 52 -2.51 5.69 -15.46
C LYS A 52 -1.90 6.59 -16.54
N GLU A 53 -2.41 7.82 -16.67
CA GLU A 53 -1.96 8.78 -17.68
C GLU A 53 -0.70 9.55 -17.28
N ASN A 54 -0.54 9.84 -15.97
CA ASN A 54 0.50 10.75 -15.49
C ASN A 54 1.68 10.05 -14.79
N LEU A 55 1.53 8.80 -14.35
CA LEU A 55 2.66 8.04 -13.82
C LEU A 55 3.32 7.21 -14.93
N PRO A 56 4.66 7.23 -15.02
CA PRO A 56 5.37 6.35 -15.93
C PRO A 56 5.03 4.89 -15.57
N PRO A 57 4.93 3.98 -16.56
CA PRO A 57 4.78 2.56 -16.31
C PRO A 57 6.06 2.04 -15.66
N MET A 58 6.17 2.20 -14.34
CA MET A 58 7.34 1.81 -13.58
C MET A 58 7.48 0.29 -13.66
N LEU A 59 8.57 -0.19 -14.26
CA LEU A 59 9.07 -1.57 -14.14
C LEU A 59 8.22 -2.72 -14.71
N SER A 60 7.52 -2.53 -15.84
CA SER A 60 6.76 -3.62 -16.48
C SER A 60 7.57 -4.90 -16.78
N TRP A 61 8.89 -4.82 -16.96
CA TRP A 61 9.70 -5.99 -17.32
C TRP A 61 9.78 -7.01 -16.18
N PHE A 62 10.03 -6.55 -14.94
CA PHE A 62 10.06 -7.43 -13.77
C PHE A 62 8.67 -8.01 -13.49
N GLU A 63 7.62 -7.20 -13.59
CA GLU A 63 6.23 -7.65 -13.41
C GLU A 63 5.83 -8.69 -14.45
N LYS A 64 6.20 -8.47 -15.72
CA LYS A 64 6.00 -9.45 -16.80
C LYS A 64 6.75 -10.75 -16.52
N VAL A 65 7.97 -10.69 -16.00
CA VAL A 65 8.74 -11.87 -15.60
C VAL A 65 8.03 -12.60 -14.46
N CYS A 66 7.57 -11.90 -13.42
CA CYS A 66 6.81 -12.51 -12.32
C CYS A 66 5.52 -13.18 -12.80
N ALA A 67 4.75 -12.51 -13.67
CA ALA A 67 3.52 -13.05 -14.25
C ALA A 67 3.80 -14.25 -15.17
N PHE A 68 4.94 -14.26 -15.85
CA PHE A 68 5.37 -15.40 -16.65
C PHE A 68 5.79 -16.59 -15.78
N CYS A 69 6.61 -16.35 -14.75
CA CYS A 69 7.04 -17.38 -13.80
C CYS A 69 5.85 -18.01 -13.06
N GLU A 70 4.85 -17.20 -12.68
CA GLU A 70 3.60 -17.68 -12.07
C GLU A 70 2.87 -18.68 -12.97
N LYS A 71 2.83 -18.42 -14.28
CA LYS A 71 2.17 -19.30 -15.26
C LYS A 71 2.92 -20.62 -15.47
N ILE A 72 4.25 -20.64 -15.29
CA ILE A 72 5.04 -21.86 -15.45
C ILE A 72 4.98 -22.71 -14.18
N VAL A 73 5.31 -22.12 -13.03
CA VAL A 73 5.35 -22.81 -11.74
C VAL A 73 4.71 -21.91 -10.68
N PRO A 74 3.41 -22.04 -10.40
CA PRO A 74 2.75 -21.24 -9.36
C PRO A 74 3.14 -21.75 -7.98
N ILE A 75 4.18 -21.15 -7.39
CA ILE A 75 4.62 -21.44 -6.02
C ILE A 75 3.87 -20.52 -5.07
N GLN A 76 3.00 -21.09 -4.23
CA GLN A 76 2.25 -20.30 -3.25
C GLN A 76 3.14 -20.01 -2.01
N PRO A 77 3.27 -18.74 -1.59
CA PRO A 77 3.93 -18.40 -0.33
C PRO A 77 3.12 -18.91 0.87
N ASP A 78 3.82 -19.17 1.99
CA ASP A 78 3.17 -19.42 3.27
C ASP A 78 2.32 -18.19 3.69
N LYS A 79 1.19 -18.42 4.37
CA LYS A 79 0.24 -17.37 4.76
C LYS A 79 0.88 -16.19 5.50
N LYS A 80 1.90 -16.44 6.31
CA LYS A 80 2.64 -15.37 7.02
C LYS A 80 3.41 -14.49 6.04
N LYS A 81 4.13 -15.12 5.11
CA LYS A 81 4.95 -14.45 4.10
C LYS A 81 4.10 -13.79 3.03
N GLU A 82 2.93 -14.34 2.74
CA GLU A 82 1.98 -13.76 1.79
C GLU A 82 1.54 -12.36 2.20
N GLN A 83 1.27 -12.14 3.50
CA GLN A 83 0.89 -10.83 4.02
C GLN A 83 2.04 -9.82 3.91
N GLU A 84 3.24 -10.20 4.36
CA GLU A 84 4.44 -9.36 4.24
C GLU A 84 4.75 -8.98 2.79
N LEU A 85 4.60 -9.93 1.87
CA LEU A 85 4.80 -9.69 0.44
C LEU A 85 3.72 -8.76 -0.13
N LYS A 86 2.44 -8.95 0.23
CA LYS A 86 1.35 -8.06 -0.20
C LYS A 86 1.59 -6.62 0.25
N GLU A 87 2.02 -6.43 1.49
CA GLU A 87 2.36 -5.11 2.02
C GLU A 87 3.54 -4.49 1.28
N SER A 88 4.62 -5.25 1.08
CA SER A 88 5.80 -4.81 0.35
C SER A 88 5.48 -4.43 -1.10
N LEU A 89 4.67 -5.24 -1.79
CA LEU A 89 4.17 -4.98 -3.14
C LEU A 89 3.34 -3.70 -3.22
N TYR A 90 2.51 -3.45 -2.20
CA TYR A 90 1.70 -2.24 -2.11
C TYR A 90 2.55 -0.99 -1.91
N ILE A 91 3.51 -1.04 -0.97
CA ILE A 91 4.45 0.06 -0.67
C ILE A 91 5.31 0.38 -1.90
N ALA A 92 5.77 -0.65 -2.60
CA ALA A 92 6.55 -0.50 -3.83
C ALA A 92 5.70 -0.07 -5.04
N HIS A 93 4.37 0.04 -4.88
CA HIS A 93 3.41 0.33 -5.95
C HIS A 93 3.55 -0.59 -7.18
N MET A 94 3.93 -1.84 -6.95
CA MET A 94 4.13 -2.83 -8.02
C MET A 94 2.86 -3.63 -8.30
N GLU A 95 2.57 -3.86 -9.58
CA GLU A 95 1.44 -4.67 -10.06
C GLU A 95 1.86 -6.13 -10.29
N ALA A 96 2.37 -6.78 -9.25
CA ALA A 96 2.71 -8.21 -9.27
C ALA A 96 1.99 -8.99 -8.16
N THR A 97 1.85 -10.31 -8.34
CA THR A 97 1.27 -11.19 -7.31
C THR A 97 2.35 -11.73 -6.37
N PRO A 98 2.05 -11.96 -5.08
CA PRO A 98 2.98 -12.61 -4.15
C PRO A 98 3.46 -13.98 -4.67
N THR A 99 2.54 -14.71 -5.32
CA THR A 99 2.80 -15.99 -6.00
C THR A 99 3.80 -15.83 -7.14
N GLY A 100 3.64 -14.83 -8.00
CA GLY A 100 4.55 -14.59 -9.13
C GLY A 100 5.95 -14.18 -8.67
N VAL A 101 6.06 -13.35 -7.63
CA VAL A 101 7.36 -12.93 -7.06
C VAL A 101 8.09 -14.12 -6.44
N THR A 102 7.38 -14.96 -5.68
CA THR A 102 7.97 -16.17 -5.11
C THR A 102 8.36 -17.18 -6.18
N SER A 103 7.50 -17.39 -7.17
CA SER A 103 7.79 -18.26 -8.32
C SER A 103 9.04 -17.81 -9.06
N ALA A 104 9.15 -16.51 -9.38
CA ALA A 104 10.34 -15.94 -10.01
C ALA A 104 11.60 -16.10 -9.14
N SER A 105 11.48 -15.95 -7.82
CA SER A 105 12.59 -16.09 -6.87
C SER A 105 13.20 -17.50 -6.87
N PHE A 106 12.43 -18.54 -7.19
CA PHE A 106 12.96 -19.90 -7.34
C PHE A 106 13.38 -20.20 -8.78
N LEU A 107 12.62 -19.74 -9.77
CA LEU A 107 12.81 -20.10 -11.17
C LEU A 107 14.05 -19.42 -11.78
N ILE A 108 14.28 -18.15 -11.47
CA ILE A 108 15.44 -17.39 -11.97
C ILE A 108 16.78 -18.01 -11.54
N PRO A 109 17.05 -18.26 -10.24
CA PRO A 109 18.31 -18.88 -9.83
C PRO A 109 18.45 -20.31 -10.36
N LEU A 110 17.35 -21.05 -10.51
CA LEU A 110 17.38 -22.39 -11.08
C LEU A 110 17.80 -22.37 -12.56
N ILE A 111 17.28 -21.44 -13.35
CA ILE A 111 17.74 -21.22 -14.73
C ILE A 111 19.23 -20.88 -14.75
N PHE A 112 19.69 -20.00 -13.87
CA PHE A 112 21.09 -19.58 -13.81
C PHE A 112 22.05 -20.71 -13.45
N VAL A 113 21.61 -21.72 -12.69
CA VAL A 113 22.42 -22.91 -12.37
C VAL A 113 22.47 -23.91 -13.52
N VAL A 114 21.40 -24.00 -14.31
CA VAL A 114 21.27 -24.97 -15.41
C VAL A 114 21.94 -24.51 -16.70
N VAL A 115 22.01 -23.18 -16.92
CA VAL A 115 22.67 -22.53 -18.07
C VAL A 115 24.16 -22.34 -17.79
#